data_AF-A0A7X9H6N5-F1
#
_entry.id   AF-A0A7X9H6N5-F1
#
_cell.length_a   1.000
_cell.length_b   1.000
_cell.length_c   1.000
_cell.angle_alpha   90.00
_cell.angle_beta   90.00
_cell.angle_gamma   90.00
#
_symmetry.space_group_name_H-M   'P 1'
#
loop_
_entity.id
_entity.type
_entity.pdbx_description
1 polymer ?
#
loop_
_entity_poly.entity_id
_entity_poly.type
_entity_poly.pdbx_seq_one_letter_code
_entity_poly.pdbx_strand_id
1 'polypeptide(L)'
;MKIDITDILKNDGSSLEVEFEKALESTGSIPNDVTIDRPVYFKGGILNSGGIIRLEGELIVDYTAKCSRCLQKVPSKIRIAIEENFVKEGYTGENNDEMEDQYTYQGRCIDIKKAMLDNIILSLPARHVCSDDCKGFCFKCGINLNNDSCDCQNKVMDPRMKVLKNLFENKAINHNKNNNPDK
;
A
#
# COMPACT_ATOMS: atom_id res chain seq x y z
N MET A 1 -6.85 -16.15 -11.20
CA MET A 1 -8.31 -16.06 -10.97
C MET A 1 -8.93 -15.79 -12.33
N LYS A 2 -9.55 -16.78 -12.95
CA LYS A 2 -9.95 -16.70 -14.36
C LYS A 2 -11.45 -16.46 -14.52
N ILE A 3 -11.82 -15.55 -15.40
CA ILE A 3 -13.21 -15.23 -15.75
C ILE A 3 -13.40 -15.52 -17.24
N ASP A 4 -14.47 -16.26 -17.56
CA ASP A 4 -14.87 -16.54 -18.94
C ASP A 4 -15.60 -15.31 -19.51
N ILE A 5 -15.13 -14.81 -20.64
CA ILE A 5 -15.67 -13.63 -21.33
C ILE A 5 -16.30 -13.98 -22.69
N THR A 6 -16.57 -15.27 -22.94
CA THR A 6 -17.12 -15.77 -24.22
C THR A 6 -18.41 -15.06 -24.63
N ASP A 7 -19.26 -14.72 -23.67
CA ASP A 7 -20.57 -14.13 -23.92
C ASP A 7 -20.48 -12.66 -24.34
N ILE A 8 -19.50 -11.92 -23.80
CA ILE A 8 -19.35 -10.48 -24.06
C ILE A 8 -18.45 -10.18 -25.27
N LEU A 9 -17.62 -11.13 -25.71
CA LEU A 9 -16.74 -10.96 -26.87
C LEU A 9 -17.47 -10.87 -28.22
N LYS A 10 -18.73 -11.31 -28.30
CA LYS A 10 -19.48 -11.38 -29.57
C LYS A 10 -20.18 -10.07 -29.92
N ASN A 11 -20.53 -9.28 -28.92
CA ASN A 11 -21.36 -8.09 -29.06
C ASN A 11 -20.72 -6.94 -28.27
N ASP A 12 -20.30 -5.88 -28.96
CA ASP A 12 -19.80 -4.67 -28.33
C ASP A 12 -20.88 -4.02 -27.45
N GLY A 13 -20.47 -3.50 -26.29
CA GLY A 13 -21.36 -2.96 -25.27
C GLY A 13 -21.99 -4.00 -24.34
N SER A 14 -21.67 -5.29 -24.50
CA SER A 14 -22.17 -6.34 -23.61
C SER A 14 -21.43 -6.32 -22.27
N SER A 15 -22.17 -6.56 -21.19
CA SER A 15 -21.64 -6.61 -19.83
C SER A 15 -21.91 -7.95 -19.16
N LEU A 16 -21.03 -8.30 -18.22
CA LEU A 16 -21.13 -9.48 -17.36
C LEU A 16 -20.93 -9.06 -15.91
N GLU A 17 -21.89 -9.34 -15.04
CA GLU A 17 -21.69 -9.18 -13.60
C GLU A 17 -20.87 -10.34 -13.03
N VAL A 18 -19.96 -10.01 -12.13
CA VAL A 18 -19.04 -10.95 -11.51
C VAL A 18 -19.02 -10.72 -10.01
N GLU A 19 -19.25 -11.79 -9.26
CA GLU A 19 -19.13 -11.81 -7.81
C GLU A 19 -18.38 -13.08 -7.40
N PHE A 20 -17.33 -12.93 -6.59
CA PHE A 20 -16.62 -14.08 -6.05
C PHE A 20 -15.96 -13.79 -4.71
N GLU A 21 -15.77 -14.86 -3.95
CA GLU A 21 -14.93 -14.91 -2.76
C GLU A 21 -13.87 -15.99 -2.97
N LYS A 22 -12.59 -15.60 -3.06
CA LYS A 22 -11.49 -16.53 -3.38
C LYS A 22 -10.21 -16.19 -2.64
N ALA A 23 -9.45 -17.21 -2.25
CA ALA A 23 -8.11 -17.03 -1.69
C ALA A 23 -7.17 -16.40 -2.72
N LEU A 24 -6.37 -15.43 -2.27
CA LEU A 24 -5.37 -14.76 -3.10
C LEU A 24 -3.99 -15.32 -2.77
N GLU A 25 -3.48 -16.20 -3.62
CA GLU A 25 -2.11 -16.69 -3.51
C GLU A 25 -1.13 -15.59 -3.91
N SER A 26 -0.57 -14.88 -2.93
CA SER A 26 0.44 -13.87 -3.16
C SER A 26 1.83 -14.51 -3.25
N THR A 27 2.45 -14.48 -4.43
CA THR A 27 3.86 -14.83 -4.60
C THR A 27 4.68 -13.55 -4.68
N GLY A 28 5.39 -13.20 -3.61
CA GLY A 28 6.50 -12.23 -3.64
C GLY A 28 6.17 -10.73 -3.70
N SER A 29 4.93 -10.32 -4.02
CA SER A 29 4.61 -8.90 -4.26
C SER A 29 4.02 -8.14 -3.06
N ILE A 30 3.60 -8.83 -1.99
CA ILE A 30 3.04 -8.18 -0.80
C ILE A 30 4.17 -7.84 0.19
N PRO A 31 4.17 -6.64 0.80
CA PRO A 31 5.11 -6.29 1.87
C PRO A 31 5.13 -7.34 2.99
N ASN A 32 6.32 -7.70 3.50
CA ASN A 32 6.52 -8.76 4.51
C ASN A 32 5.84 -8.51 5.88
N ASP A 33 5.40 -7.28 6.09
CA ASP A 33 4.66 -6.78 7.22
C ASP A 33 3.14 -6.86 7.03
N VAL A 34 2.67 -7.33 5.88
CA VAL A 34 1.25 -7.59 5.58
C VAL A 34 1.05 -9.05 5.20
N THR A 35 -0.01 -9.67 5.73
CA THR A 35 -0.42 -11.03 5.39
C THR A 35 -1.91 -11.06 5.08
N ILE A 36 -2.26 -11.66 3.94
CA ILE A 36 -3.65 -11.92 3.52
C ILE A 36 -3.89 -13.42 3.65
N ASP A 37 -4.52 -13.83 4.74
CA ASP A 37 -4.83 -15.23 5.06
C ASP A 37 -6.30 -15.59 4.86
N ARG A 38 -7.12 -14.59 4.49
CA ARG A 38 -8.54 -14.75 4.20
C ARG A 38 -8.83 -14.59 2.71
N PRO A 39 -9.91 -15.22 2.20
CA PRO A 39 -10.41 -14.94 0.87
C PRO A 39 -10.68 -13.45 0.67
N VAL A 40 -10.37 -12.97 -0.54
CA VAL A 40 -10.77 -11.63 -0.98
C VAL A 40 -12.15 -11.72 -1.62
N TYR A 41 -12.97 -10.70 -1.39
CA TYR A 41 -14.30 -10.60 -1.97
C TYR A 41 -14.30 -9.51 -3.04
N PHE A 42 -14.76 -9.85 -4.24
CA PHE A 42 -14.91 -8.91 -5.35
C PHE A 42 -16.34 -8.95 -5.85
N LYS A 43 -16.89 -7.75 -6.11
CA LYS A 43 -18.17 -7.58 -6.79
C LYS A 43 -18.05 -6.48 -7.82
N GLY A 44 -18.41 -6.77 -9.06
CA GLY A 44 -18.28 -5.82 -10.15
C GLY A 44 -18.84 -6.30 -11.47
N GLY A 45 -18.50 -5.60 -12.53
CA GLY A 45 -18.88 -5.90 -13.90
C GLY A 45 -17.68 -5.90 -14.84
N ILE A 46 -17.82 -6.64 -15.93
CA ILE A 46 -16.91 -6.60 -17.07
C ILE A 46 -17.69 -6.08 -18.27
N LEU A 47 -17.16 -5.09 -18.97
CA LEU A 47 -17.75 -4.49 -20.16
C LEU A 47 -16.82 -4.65 -21.36
N ASN A 48 -17.37 -5.06 -22.52
CA ASN A 48 -16.63 -4.98 -23.78
C ASN A 48 -16.88 -3.64 -24.47
N SER A 49 -15.83 -2.83 -24.60
CA SER A 49 -15.84 -1.51 -25.24
C SER A 49 -15.08 -1.53 -26.57
N GLY A 50 -15.52 -2.34 -27.53
CA GLY A 50 -14.97 -2.34 -28.89
C GLY A 50 -13.55 -2.94 -28.98
N GLY A 51 -13.30 -4.02 -28.24
CA GLY A 51 -12.00 -4.72 -28.23
C GLY A 51 -11.12 -4.44 -27.00
N ILE A 52 -11.52 -3.49 -26.15
CA ILE A 52 -10.96 -3.31 -24.80
C ILE A 52 -11.97 -3.87 -23.80
N ILE A 53 -11.52 -4.76 -22.93
CA ILE A 53 -12.35 -5.32 -21.87
C ILE A 53 -12.09 -4.53 -20.59
N ARG A 54 -13.12 -3.85 -20.08
CA ARG A 54 -13.05 -3.04 -18.89
C ARG A 54 -13.60 -3.79 -17.69
N LEU A 55 -12.85 -3.82 -16.60
CA LEU A 55 -13.23 -4.40 -15.32
C LEU A 55 -13.49 -3.27 -14.33
N GLU A 56 -14.70 -3.21 -13.78
CA GLU A 56 -15.08 -2.21 -12.79
C GLU A 56 -15.73 -2.89 -11.57
N GLY A 57 -15.43 -2.43 -10.36
CA GLY A 57 -16.08 -3.00 -9.17
C GLY A 57 -15.46 -2.60 -7.84
N GLU A 58 -15.92 -3.24 -6.77
CA GLU A 58 -15.37 -3.11 -5.42
C GLU A 58 -14.67 -4.41 -5.02
N LEU A 59 -13.42 -4.28 -4.59
CA LEU A 59 -12.61 -5.32 -3.97
C LEU A 59 -12.50 -5.05 -2.47
N ILE A 60 -12.90 -6.04 -1.68
CA ILE A 60 -12.83 -6.01 -0.22
C ILE A 60 -11.78 -7.02 0.24
N VAL A 61 -10.82 -6.53 1.03
CA VAL A 61 -9.70 -7.34 1.52
C VAL A 61 -9.56 -7.18 3.02
N ASP A 62 -9.67 -8.30 3.72
CA ASP A 62 -9.28 -8.42 5.12
C ASP A 62 -7.83 -8.92 5.18
N TYR A 63 -6.98 -8.24 5.96
CA TYR A 63 -5.57 -8.57 6.09
C TYR A 63 -5.07 -8.31 7.51
N THR A 64 -3.92 -8.88 7.83
CA THR A 64 -3.22 -8.60 9.09
C THR A 64 -1.91 -7.91 8.77
N ALA A 65 -1.71 -6.72 9.34
CA ALA A 65 -0.44 -5.99 9.25
C ALA A 65 0.37 -6.09 10.55
N LYS A 66 1.64 -5.74 10.52
CA LYS A 66 2.46 -5.53 11.72
C LYS A 66 2.51 -4.06 12.07
N CYS A 67 2.33 -3.75 13.35
CA CYS A 67 2.50 -2.38 13.82
C CYS A 67 3.94 -1.91 13.61
N SER A 68 4.09 -0.79 12.91
CA SER A 68 5.39 -0.13 12.66
C SER A 68 6.16 0.28 13.92
N ARG A 69 5.49 0.39 15.08
CA ARG A 69 6.11 0.81 16.35
C ARG A 69 6.44 -0.35 17.28
N CYS A 70 5.55 -1.34 17.42
CA CYS A 70 5.66 -2.43 18.41
C CYS A 70 5.57 -3.84 17.81
N LEU A 71 5.45 -3.98 16.50
CA LEU A 71 5.34 -5.23 15.75
C LEU A 71 4.14 -6.14 16.09
N GLN A 72 3.21 -5.68 16.94
CA GLN A 72 1.97 -6.41 17.19
C GLN A 72 1.12 -6.51 15.91
N LYS A 73 0.36 -7.61 15.80
CA LYS A 73 -0.56 -7.83 14.69
C LYS A 73 -1.73 -6.83 14.75
N VAL A 74 -2.00 -6.17 13.64
CA VAL A 74 -3.08 -5.21 13.45
C VAL A 74 -4.03 -5.79 12.40
N PRO A 75 -5.17 -6.38 12.79
CA PRO A 75 -6.18 -6.77 11.83
C PRO A 75 -6.72 -5.50 11.16
N SER A 76 -6.85 -5.54 9.84
CA SER A 76 -7.21 -4.38 9.03
C SER A 76 -8.07 -4.80 7.84
N LYS A 77 -8.84 -3.85 7.34
CA LYS A 77 -9.74 -4.02 6.21
C LYS A 77 -9.58 -2.86 5.26
N ILE A 78 -9.49 -3.15 3.97
CA ILE A 78 -9.50 -2.15 2.90
C ILE A 78 -10.60 -2.45 1.89
N ARG A 79 -11.14 -1.38 1.32
CA ARG A 79 -12.09 -1.40 0.22
C ARG A 79 -11.45 -0.63 -0.92
N ILE A 80 -11.41 -1.24 -2.09
CA ILE A 80 -10.69 -0.72 -3.25
C ILE A 80 -11.67 -0.67 -4.41
N ALA A 81 -11.80 0.49 -5.03
CA ALA A 81 -12.49 0.62 -6.31
C ALA A 81 -11.52 0.14 -7.40
N ILE A 82 -11.93 -0.87 -8.16
CA ILE A 82 -11.17 -1.42 -9.29
C ILE A 82 -11.72 -0.78 -10.55
N GLU A 83 -10.83 -0.24 -11.39
CA GLU A 83 -11.11 0.20 -12.74
C GLU A 83 -9.90 -0.13 -13.62
N GLU A 84 -9.98 -1.23 -14.38
CA GLU A 84 -8.85 -1.76 -15.14
C GLU A 84 -9.23 -2.15 -16.56
N ASN A 85 -8.31 -1.95 -17.49
CA ASN A 85 -8.50 -2.29 -18.89
C ASN A 85 -7.64 -3.49 -19.27
N PHE A 86 -8.24 -4.44 -19.99
CA PHE A 86 -7.60 -5.62 -20.53
C PHE A 86 -7.65 -5.57 -22.06
N VAL A 87 -6.49 -5.71 -22.69
CA VAL A 87 -6.36 -5.76 -24.15
C VAL A 87 -6.01 -7.17 -24.61
N LYS A 88 -6.31 -7.48 -25.87
CA LYS A 88 -5.94 -8.78 -26.43
C LYS A 88 -4.41 -8.88 -26.53
N GLU A 89 -3.85 -10.03 -26.17
CA GLU A 89 -2.42 -10.29 -26.36
C GLU A 89 -1.99 -10.06 -27.82
N GLY A 90 -0.92 -9.29 -28.03
CA GLY A 90 -0.45 -8.89 -29.36
C GLY A 90 -1.20 -7.71 -29.99
N TYR A 91 -2.10 -7.05 -29.25
CA TYR A 91 -2.67 -5.77 -29.68
C TYR A 91 -1.58 -4.68 -29.67
N THR A 92 -1.20 -4.21 -30.85
CA THR A 92 -0.29 -3.07 -31.03
C THR A 92 -1.14 -1.84 -31.34
N GLY A 93 -1.51 -1.08 -30.31
CA GLY A 93 -2.09 0.26 -30.50
C GLY A 93 -1.06 1.23 -31.10
N GLU A 94 -1.49 2.45 -31.46
CA GLU A 94 -0.63 3.46 -32.10
C GLU A 94 0.53 3.98 -31.20
N ASN A 95 0.53 3.67 -29.89
CA ASN A 95 1.57 4.05 -28.94
C ASN A 95 2.29 2.80 -28.38
N ASN A 96 3.47 2.49 -28.93
CA ASN A 96 4.31 1.33 -28.56
C ASN A 96 4.96 1.45 -27.17
N ASP A 97 5.01 2.64 -26.57
CA ASP A 97 5.78 2.89 -25.33
C ASP A 97 5.04 2.46 -24.04
N GLU A 98 3.74 2.11 -24.11
CA GLU A 98 2.91 1.71 -22.97
C GLU A 98 2.68 0.19 -22.86
N MET A 99 3.34 -0.62 -23.71
CA MET A 99 3.04 -2.05 -23.83
C MET A 99 3.48 -2.91 -22.63
N GLU A 100 4.46 -2.48 -21.83
CA GLU A 100 5.01 -3.31 -20.74
C GLU A 100 4.10 -3.39 -19.50
N ASP A 101 3.19 -2.42 -19.30
CA ASP A 101 2.36 -2.33 -18.10
C ASP A 101 0.87 -2.64 -18.33
N GLN A 102 0.47 -3.02 -19.53
CA GLN A 102 -0.94 -3.34 -19.83
C GLN A 102 -1.33 -4.73 -19.34
N TYR A 103 -2.55 -4.85 -18.79
CA TYR A 103 -3.14 -6.16 -18.56
C TYR A 103 -3.62 -6.75 -19.87
N THR A 104 -3.25 -8.00 -20.13
CA THR A 104 -3.60 -8.70 -21.36
C THR A 104 -4.50 -9.89 -21.09
N TYR A 105 -5.22 -10.31 -22.12
CA TYR A 105 -5.98 -11.57 -22.11
C TYR A 105 -5.75 -12.38 -23.38
N GLN A 106 -5.90 -13.70 -23.24
CA GLN A 106 -5.73 -14.65 -24.34
C GLN A 106 -6.99 -15.51 -24.51
N GLY A 107 -7.43 -15.63 -25.77
CA GLY A 107 -8.59 -16.45 -26.12
C GLY A 107 -9.90 -15.88 -25.55
N ARG A 108 -10.51 -16.62 -24.62
CA ARG A 108 -11.84 -16.32 -24.04
C ARG A 108 -11.84 -16.20 -22.53
N CYS A 109 -10.66 -16.16 -21.90
CA CYS A 109 -10.53 -16.06 -20.46
C CYS A 109 -9.62 -14.91 -20.09
N ILE A 110 -10.01 -14.14 -19.07
CA ILE A 110 -9.17 -13.10 -18.45
C ILE A 110 -8.66 -13.62 -17.11
N ASP A 111 -7.35 -13.52 -16.85
CA ASP A 111 -6.81 -13.72 -15.51
C ASP A 111 -6.66 -12.38 -14.80
N ILE A 112 -7.60 -12.08 -13.90
CA ILE A 112 -7.64 -10.83 -13.15
C ILE A 112 -6.73 -10.85 -11.92
N LYS A 113 -6.02 -11.96 -11.63
CA LYS A 113 -5.24 -12.10 -10.39
C LYS A 113 -4.19 -11.00 -10.24
N LYS A 114 -3.49 -10.66 -11.32
CA LYS A 114 -2.45 -9.62 -11.32
C LYS A 114 -3.06 -8.25 -11.01
N ALA A 115 -4.10 -7.87 -11.75
CA ALA A 115 -4.81 -6.60 -11.53
C ALA A 115 -5.33 -6.45 -10.09
N MET A 116 -5.90 -7.51 -9.51
CA MET A 116 -6.34 -7.52 -8.12
C MET A 116 -5.16 -7.32 -7.15
N LEU A 117 -4.05 -8.02 -7.34
CA LEU A 117 -2.86 -7.87 -6.51
C LEU A 117 -2.25 -6.47 -6.58
N ASP A 118 -2.11 -5.93 -7.79
CA ASP A 118 -1.51 -4.62 -8.02
C ASP A 118 -2.35 -3.53 -7.33
N ASN A 119 -3.68 -3.57 -7.49
CA ASN A 119 -4.61 -2.66 -6.82
C ASN A 119 -4.55 -2.77 -5.28
N ILE A 120 -4.43 -3.99 -4.75
CA ILE A 120 -4.23 -4.20 -3.30
C ILE A 120 -2.95 -3.53 -2.84
N ILE A 121 -1.83 -3.77 -3.51
CA ILE A 121 -0.52 -3.25 -3.13
C ILE A 121 -0.53 -1.71 -3.16
N LEU A 122 -1.10 -1.12 -4.21
CA LEU A 122 -1.21 0.33 -4.36
C LEU A 122 -2.12 0.98 -3.31
N SER A 123 -3.11 0.23 -2.82
CA SER A 123 -4.08 0.73 -1.82
C SER A 123 -3.66 0.49 -0.37
N LEU A 124 -2.57 -0.24 -0.12
CA LEU A 124 -2.10 -0.50 1.23
C LEU A 124 -1.59 0.80 1.89
N PRO A 125 -1.98 1.08 3.14
CA PRO A 125 -1.41 2.18 3.90
C PRO A 125 0.11 2.03 4.06
N ALA A 126 0.84 3.14 3.94
CA ALA A 126 2.30 3.15 4.10
C ALA A 126 2.78 2.72 5.50
N ARG A 127 1.91 2.82 6.52
CA ARG A 127 2.21 2.36 7.88
C ARG A 127 0.93 1.93 8.61
N HIS A 128 1.09 0.93 9.47
CA HIS A 128 0.04 0.49 10.40
C HIS A 128 0.49 0.76 11.84
N VAL A 129 -0.45 1.21 12.68
CA VAL A 129 -0.26 1.40 14.12
C VAL A 129 -1.38 0.68 14.84
N CYS A 130 -1.06 -0.02 15.94
CA CYS A 130 -2.07 -0.75 16.71
C CYS A 130 -2.97 0.17 17.55
N SER A 131 -2.51 1.40 17.81
CA SER A 131 -3.21 2.47 18.52
C SER A 131 -2.48 3.79 18.28
N ASP A 132 -3.19 4.92 18.36
CA ASP A 132 -2.61 6.27 18.26
C ASP A 132 -1.57 6.51 19.37
N ASP A 133 -1.83 5.98 20.56
CA ASP A 133 -0.98 6.09 21.76
C ASP A 133 0.11 5.00 21.84
N CYS A 134 0.34 4.23 20.77
CA CYS A 134 1.34 3.16 20.78
C CYS A 134 2.75 3.73 21.04
N LYS A 135 3.36 3.33 22.16
CA LYS A 135 4.67 3.79 22.63
C LYS A 135 5.85 3.11 21.92
N GLY A 136 5.59 1.99 21.25
CA GLY A 136 6.58 1.25 20.49
C GLY A 136 7.66 0.57 21.34
N PHE A 137 8.80 0.29 20.73
CA PHE A 137 9.97 -0.26 21.42
C PHE A 137 10.92 0.82 21.92
N CYS A 138 11.59 0.55 23.04
CA CYS A 138 12.73 1.36 23.46
C CYS A 138 13.89 1.19 22.47
N PHE A 139 14.36 2.28 21.87
CA PHE A 139 15.46 2.28 20.89
C PHE A 139 16.82 1.83 21.47
N LYS A 140 16.95 1.74 22.81
CA LYS A 140 18.18 1.30 23.48
C LYS A 140 18.18 -0.19 23.82
N CYS A 141 17.14 -0.67 24.51
CA CYS A 141 17.10 -2.04 25.02
C CYS A 141 16.10 -2.94 24.29
N GLY A 142 15.23 -2.40 23.43
CA GLY A 142 14.26 -3.18 22.67
C GLY A 142 13.06 -3.67 23.48
N ILE A 143 12.84 -3.19 24.72
CA ILE A 143 11.62 -3.52 25.48
C ILE A 143 10.39 -2.85 24.87
N ASN A 144 9.25 -3.53 24.88
CA ASN A 144 7.99 -2.96 24.40
C ASN A 144 7.41 -2.01 25.46
N LEU A 145 7.42 -0.71 25.17
CA LEU A 145 7.00 0.35 26.09
C LEU A 145 5.49 0.39 26.33
N ASN A 146 4.71 -0.38 25.58
CA ASN A 146 3.28 -0.55 25.84
C ASN A 146 3.01 -1.50 27.02
N ASN A 147 3.93 -2.45 27.26
CA ASN A 147 3.75 -3.48 28.30
C ASN A 147 4.60 -3.18 29.55
N ASP A 148 5.80 -2.63 29.36
CA ASP A 148 6.77 -2.39 30.43
C ASP A 148 7.41 -1.00 30.31
N SER A 149 8.05 -0.56 31.40
CA SER A 149 8.91 0.63 31.42
C SER A 149 10.39 0.25 31.52
N CYS A 150 11.28 1.13 31.04
CA CYS A 150 12.72 0.98 31.25
C CYS A 150 13.38 2.30 31.66
N ASP A 151 14.50 2.21 32.39
CA ASP A 151 15.29 3.35 32.84
C ASP A 151 16.40 3.77 31.86
N CYS A 152 16.26 3.38 30.58
CA CYS A 152 17.20 3.76 29.54
C CYS A 152 17.25 5.30 29.37
N GLN A 153 18.30 5.93 29.90
CA GLN A 153 18.46 7.38 29.83
C GLN A 153 18.68 7.87 28.40
N ASN A 154 17.97 8.91 27.95
CA ASN A 154 18.13 9.52 26.61
C ASN A 154 19.39 10.39 26.43
N LYS A 155 20.27 10.48 27.44
CA LYS A 155 21.46 11.34 27.40
C LYS A 155 22.72 10.56 27.03
N VAL A 156 22.85 10.18 25.77
CA VAL A 156 24.19 10.03 25.19
C VAL A 156 24.20 10.91 23.96
N MET A 157 24.65 12.16 24.14
CA MET A 157 24.92 13.04 23.01
C MET A 157 26.06 12.40 22.21
N ASP A 158 25.80 12.06 20.95
CA ASP A 158 26.83 11.52 20.06
C ASP A 158 28.03 12.49 20.03
N PRO A 159 29.26 12.04 20.29
CA PRO A 159 30.45 12.90 20.25
C PRO A 159 30.59 13.69 18.95
N ARG A 160 30.11 13.16 17.80
CA ARG A 160 30.12 13.85 16.50
C ARG A 160 29.17 15.05 16.47
N MET A 161 28.09 14.99 17.26
CA MET A 161 27.09 16.05 17.39
C MET A 161 27.48 17.15 18.38
N LYS A 162 28.66 17.05 19.04
CA LYS A 162 29.18 18.10 19.95
C LYS A 162 29.35 19.45 19.25
N VAL A 163 29.83 19.45 18.00
CA VAL A 163 30.05 20.68 17.24
C VAL A 163 28.73 21.40 16.95
N LEU A 164 27.66 20.65 16.67
CA LEU A 164 26.32 21.20 16.48
C LEU A 164 25.76 21.86 17.75
N LYS A 165 25.98 21.26 18.92
CA LYS A 165 25.61 21.87 20.20
C LYS A 165 26.25 23.25 20.37
N ASN A 166 27.55 23.37 20.07
CA ASN A 166 28.25 24.65 20.15
C ASN A 166 27.68 25.70 19.18
N LEU A 167 27.17 25.31 18.00
CA LEU A 167 26.53 26.24 17.06
C LEU A 167 25.21 26.81 17.60
N PHE A 168 24.40 25.99 18.28
CA PHE A 168 23.14 26.44 18.90
C PHE A 168 23.39 27.28 20.16
N GLU A 169 24.39 26.94 20.97
CA GLU A 169 24.80 27.75 22.13
C GLU A 169 25.37 29.12 21.71
N ASN A 170 26.14 29.17 20.62
CA ASN A 170 26.67 30.43 20.09
C ASN A 170 25.60 31.34 19.47
N LYS A 171 24.52 30.79 18.90
CA LYS A 171 23.40 31.59 18.36
C LYS A 171 22.57 32.26 19.47
N ALA A 172 22.38 31.59 20.60
CA ALA A 172 21.68 32.15 21.76
C ALA A 172 22.41 33.38 22.35
N ILE A 173 23.74 33.42 22.24
CA ILE A 173 24.56 34.56 22.69
C ILE A 173 24.44 35.75 21.72
N ASN A 174 24.27 35.50 20.41
CA ASN A 174 24.22 36.57 19.41
C ASN A 174 22.84 37.23 19.25
N HIS A 175 21.74 36.56 19.60
CA HIS A 175 20.43 37.22 19.65
C HIS A 175 20.25 38.15 20.85
N ASN A 176 21.03 37.97 21.92
CA ASN A 176 20.91 38.77 23.14
C ASN A 176 21.83 40.02 23.16
N LYS A 177 22.58 40.28 22.08
CA LYS A 177 23.43 41.48 21.94
C LYS A 177 22.82 42.62 21.11
N ASN A 178 21.65 42.43 20.51
CA ASN A 178 20.98 43.46 19.72
C ASN A 178 19.81 44.18 20.42
N ASN A 179 19.62 43.97 21.73
CA ASN A 179 18.72 44.77 22.54
C ASN A 179 19.51 45.48 23.65
N ASN A 180 20.21 46.56 23.30
CA ASN A 180 20.55 47.59 24.28
C ASN A 180 19.86 48.89 23.82
N PRO A 181 18.82 49.38 24.52
CA PRO A 181 18.37 50.74 24.34
C PRO A 181 19.40 51.69 25.00
N ASP A 182 19.52 52.89 24.44
CA ASP A 182 20.16 54.07 25.01
C ASP A 182 21.71 54.15 24.96
N LYS A 183 22.22 54.61 23.81
CA LYS A 183 22.90 55.93 23.67
C LYS A 183 23.42 56.16 22.25
#